data_AF-A0A512I9K7-F1
#
_entry.id   AF-A0A512I9K7-F1
#
_cell.length_a   1.000
_cell.length_b   1.000
_cell.length_c   1.000
_cell.angle_alpha   90.00
_cell.angle_beta   90.00
_cell.angle_gamma   90.00
#
_symmetry.space_group_name_H-M   'P 1'
#
loop_
_entity.id
_entity.type
_entity.pdbx_description
1 polymer ?
#
loop_
_entity_poly.entity_id
_entity_poly.type
_entity_poly.pdbx_seq_one_letter_code
_entity_poly.pdbx_strand_id
1 'polypeptide(L)'
;MGADDEAIGHEQARRLRATMVAAGIDRDRLWLSYFSIGGEVSELEVDAYLHHSLSLPPLQRDLLAQAANELVAAQAPPPAPYVDDLRGDRAPPRGDPAGTEPNVPVQDGDVLDRDDPGSPEH
;
A
#
# COMPACT_ATOMS: atom_id res chain seq x y z
N MET A 1 23.59 -9.91 15.57
CA MET A 1 22.23 -9.34 15.44
C MET A 1 21.58 -9.55 16.79
N GLY A 2 21.63 -8.58 17.71
CA GLY A 2 21.31 -8.88 19.12
C GLY A 2 20.95 -7.67 19.96
N ALA A 3 21.86 -6.72 20.18
CA ALA A 3 21.61 -5.57 21.04
C ALA A 3 21.05 -4.34 20.30
N ASP A 4 21.58 -4.05 19.12
CA ASP A 4 21.18 -2.85 18.37
C ASP A 4 19.72 -2.95 17.86
N ASP A 5 19.30 -4.12 17.38
CA ASP A 5 17.91 -4.32 16.91
C ASP A 5 16.90 -4.23 18.06
N GLU A 6 17.24 -4.73 19.25
CA GLU A 6 16.40 -4.65 20.44
C GLU A 6 16.27 -3.20 20.93
N ALA A 7 17.37 -2.46 20.96
CA ALA A 7 17.37 -1.03 21.28
C ALA A 7 16.54 -0.22 20.27
N ILE A 8 16.67 -0.51 18.97
CA ILE A 8 15.86 0.09 17.91
C ILE A 8 14.38 -0.26 18.11
N GLY A 9 14.07 -1.53 18.38
CA GLY A 9 12.70 -2.00 18.61
C GLY A 9 12.03 -1.30 19.79
N HIS A 10 12.77 -1.08 20.89
CA HIS A 10 12.29 -0.33 22.05
C HIS A 10 12.07 1.15 21.73
N GLU A 11 12.99 1.81 21.03
CA GLU A 11 12.79 3.20 20.64
C GLU A 11 11.59 3.35 19.67
N GLN A 12 11.41 2.41 18.74
CA GLN A 12 10.26 2.37 17.84
C GLN A 12 8.94 2.21 18.61
N ALA A 13 8.87 1.28 19.58
CA ALA A 13 7.70 1.11 20.45
C ALA A 13 7.40 2.38 21.26
N ARG A 14 8.43 3.03 21.80
CA ARG A 14 8.30 4.27 22.56
C ARG A 14 7.73 5.41 21.70
N ARG A 15 8.24 5.57 20.48
CA ARG A 15 7.72 6.57 19.53
C ARG A 15 6.31 6.27 19.09
N LEU A 16 6.01 4.99 18.81
CA LEU A 16 4.66 4.55 18.46
C LEU A 16 3.66 4.91 19.56
N ARG A 17 3.97 4.60 20.84
CA ARG A 17 3.15 5.02 21.98
C ARG A 17 2.98 6.53 22.06
N ALA A 18 4.03 7.30 21.83
CA ALA A 18 3.95 8.76 21.85
C ALA A 18 3.00 9.29 20.77
N THR A 19 3.07 8.73 19.56
CA THR A 19 2.14 9.03 18.46
C THR A 19 0.70 8.68 18.84
N MET A 20 0.47 7.49 19.42
CA MET A 20 -0.86 7.06 19.87
C MET A 20 -1.46 8.04 20.88
N VAL A 21 -0.68 8.44 21.89
CA VAL A 21 -1.11 9.41 22.91
C VAL A 21 -1.41 10.77 22.28
N ALA A 22 -0.53 11.26 21.40
CA ALA A 22 -0.71 12.57 20.76
C ALA A 22 -1.95 12.62 19.84
N ALA A 23 -2.28 11.50 19.19
CA ALA A 23 -3.36 11.40 18.22
C ALA A 23 -4.65 10.79 18.80
N GLY A 24 -4.71 10.50 20.11
CA GLY A 24 -5.87 9.88 20.75
C GLY A 24 -6.22 8.50 20.16
N ILE A 25 -5.22 7.71 19.77
CA ILE A 25 -5.41 6.37 19.20
C ILE A 25 -5.37 5.35 20.34
N ASP A 26 -6.50 4.70 20.59
CA ASP A 26 -6.59 3.56 21.50
C ASP A 26 -5.94 2.29 20.90
N ARG A 27 -5.52 1.37 21.78
CA ARG A 27 -4.85 0.12 21.39
C ARG A 27 -5.70 -0.72 20.44
N ASP A 28 -6.98 -0.90 20.74
CA ASP A 28 -7.89 -1.71 19.91
C ASP A 28 -7.95 -1.19 18.48
N ARG A 29 -7.94 0.15 18.32
CA ARG A 29 -7.99 0.81 17.02
C ARG A 29 -6.70 0.64 16.24
N LEU A 30 -5.56 0.75 16.93
CA LEU A 30 -4.26 0.46 16.33
C LEU A 30 -4.20 -1.01 15.86
N TRP A 31 -4.60 -1.94 16.72
CA TRP A 31 -4.57 -3.37 16.42
C TRP A 31 -5.46 -3.72 15.23
N LEU A 32 -6.68 -3.18 15.16
CA LEU A 32 -7.59 -3.43 14.04
C LEU A 32 -7.05 -2.90 12.70
N SER A 33 -6.45 -1.71 12.71
CA SER A 33 -5.82 -1.13 11.51
C SER A 33 -4.60 -1.96 11.08
N TYR A 34 -3.73 -2.32 12.03
CA TYR A 34 -2.58 -3.19 11.80
C TYR A 34 -2.99 -4.56 11.22
N PHE A 35 -4.01 -5.21 11.80
CA PHE A 35 -4.53 -6.49 11.32
C PHE A 35 -5.07 -6.37 9.89
N SER A 36 -5.75 -5.27 9.56
CA SER A 36 -6.29 -5.02 8.23
C SER A 36 -5.22 -4.86 7.14
N ILE A 37 -4.01 -4.45 7.50
CA ILE A 37 -2.86 -4.30 6.58
C ILE A 37 -2.11 -5.63 6.39
N GLY A 38 -2.46 -6.68 7.15
CA GLY A 38 -1.80 -8.00 7.11
C GLY A 38 -0.91 -8.29 8.31
N GLY A 39 -1.17 -7.63 9.45
CA GLY A 39 -0.52 -7.95 10.71
C GLY A 39 -0.78 -9.39 11.17
N GLU A 40 0.27 -10.09 11.57
CA GLU A 40 0.21 -11.52 11.95
C GLU A 40 0.21 -11.76 13.46
N VAL A 41 0.54 -10.74 14.27
CA VAL A 41 0.64 -10.89 15.73
C VAL A 41 -0.69 -10.58 16.43
N SER A 42 -0.91 -11.23 17.56
CA SER A 42 -2.11 -11.04 18.37
C SER A 42 -2.13 -9.68 19.07
N GLU A 43 -3.32 -9.23 19.49
CA GLU A 43 -3.47 -7.99 20.25
C GLU A 43 -2.63 -7.99 21.54
N LEU A 44 -2.52 -9.15 22.20
CA LEU A 44 -1.72 -9.31 23.41
C LEU A 44 -0.22 -9.13 23.14
N GLU A 45 0.27 -9.64 22.00
CA GLU A 45 1.68 -9.46 21.61
C GLU A 45 1.98 -8.01 21.24
N VAL A 46 1.04 -7.31 20.61
CA VAL A 46 1.15 -5.86 20.38
C VAL A 46 1.20 -5.11 21.71
N ASP A 47 0.34 -5.46 22.67
CA ASP A 47 0.36 -4.85 24.01
C ASP A 47 1.70 -5.10 24.71
N ALA A 48 2.20 -6.34 24.68
CA ALA A 48 3.49 -6.69 25.25
C ALA A 48 4.65 -5.94 24.58
N TYR A 49 4.61 -5.75 23.26
CA TYR A 49 5.59 -4.95 22.52
C TYR A 49 5.58 -3.48 22.94
N LEU A 50 4.40 -2.88 23.04
CA LEU A 50 4.25 -1.50 23.50
C LEU A 50 4.75 -1.32 24.95
N HIS A 51 4.78 -2.38 25.76
CA HIS A 51 5.32 -2.35 27.12
C HIS A 51 6.76 -2.87 27.24
N HIS A 52 7.48 -3.04 26.12
CA HIS A 52 8.85 -3.58 26.09
C HIS A 52 9.00 -4.97 26.76
N SER A 53 7.89 -5.72 26.88
CA SER A 53 7.86 -7.06 27.45
C SER A 53 8.03 -8.15 26.39
N LEU A 54 7.94 -7.79 25.11
CA LEU A 54 8.13 -8.65 23.96
C LEU A 54 8.85 -7.86 22.85
N SER A 55 9.77 -8.50 22.15
CA SER A 55 10.33 -7.95 20.91
C SER A 55 9.63 -8.56 19.70
N LEU A 56 9.16 -7.71 18.79
CA LEU A 56 8.53 -8.13 17.54
C LEU A 56 9.53 -8.10 16.38
N PRO A 57 9.33 -8.95 15.35
CA PRO A 57 10.10 -8.87 14.12
C PRO A 57 10.02 -7.48 13.48
N PRO A 58 11.08 -6.99 12.81
CA PRO A 58 11.11 -5.65 12.21
C PRO A 58 9.88 -5.33 11.34
N LEU A 59 9.47 -6.27 10.48
CA LEU A 59 8.29 -6.12 9.64
C LEU A 59 7.01 -5.83 10.44
N GLN A 60 6.81 -6.53 11.56
CA GLN A 60 5.62 -6.34 12.39
C GLN A 60 5.66 -4.98 13.11
N ARG A 61 6.85 -4.52 13.53
CA ARG A 61 7.04 -3.18 14.10
C ARG A 61 6.74 -2.08 13.08
N ASP A 62 7.16 -2.27 11.84
CA ASP A 62 6.92 -1.33 10.74
C ASP A 62 5.45 -1.28 10.33
N LEU A 63 4.76 -2.42 10.31
CA LEU A 63 3.31 -2.47 10.08
C LEU A 63 2.52 -1.75 11.18
N LEU A 64 2.93 -1.88 12.44
CA LEU A 64 2.32 -1.11 13.54
C LEU A 64 2.55 0.40 13.38
N ALA A 65 3.75 0.80 12.95
CA ALA A 65 4.04 2.19 12.65
C ALA A 65 3.20 2.71 11.47
N GLN A 66 3.06 1.91 10.40
CA GLN A 66 2.22 2.23 9.25
C GLN A 66 0.75 2.42 9.65
N ALA A 67 0.19 1.48 10.42
CA ALA A 67 -1.18 1.57 10.93
C ALA A 67 -1.41 2.86 11.74
N ALA A 68 -0.49 3.21 12.64
CA ALA A 68 -0.57 4.45 13.40
C ALA A 68 -0.51 5.69 12.49
N ASN A 69 0.38 5.70 11.50
CA ASN A 69 0.51 6.80 10.56
C ASN A 69 -0.77 7.00 9.73
N GLU A 70 -1.42 5.92 9.28
CA GLU A 70 -2.68 6.00 8.56
C GLU A 70 -3.81 6.56 9.44
N LEU A 71 -3.87 6.13 10.70
CA LEU A 71 -4.84 6.65 11.67
C LEU A 71 -4.61 8.14 11.99
N VAL A 72 -3.36 8.61 12.01
CA VAL A 72 -3.03 10.03 12.14
C VAL A 72 -3.42 10.79 10.87
N ALA A 73 -3.09 10.27 9.70
CA ALA A 73 -3.39 10.90 8.42
C ALA A 73 -4.90 11.07 8.19
N ALA A 74 -5.70 10.10 8.64
CA ALA A 74 -7.16 10.17 8.58
C ALA A 74 -7.77 11.29 9.44
N GLN A 75 -7.04 11.80 10.43
CA GLN A 75 -7.44 12.93 11.27
C GLN A 75 -6.95 14.28 10.73
N ALA A 76 -6.03 14.27 9.78
CA ALA A 76 -5.49 15.49 9.22
C ALA A 76 -6.60 16.26 8.51
N PRO A 77 -6.64 17.60 8.66
CA PRO A 77 -7.54 18.42 7.86
C PRO A 77 -7.26 18.19 6.38
N PRO A 78 -8.30 18.29 5.52
CA PRO A 78 -8.10 18.19 4.09
C PRO A 78 -7.10 19.25 3.62
N PRO A 79 -6.38 18.99 2.51
CA PRO A 79 -5.45 19.96 1.97
C PRO A 79 -6.18 21.27 1.66
N ALA A 80 -5.46 22.39 1.79
CA ALA A 80 -6.01 23.70 1.47
C ALA A 80 -6.52 23.72 0.02
N PRO A 81 -7.72 24.28 -0.24
CA PRO A 81 -8.28 24.29 -1.58
C PRO A 81 -7.44 25.16 -2.52
N TYR A 82 -7.22 24.68 -3.74
CA TYR A 82 -6.66 25.48 -4.83
C TYR A 82 -7.74 26.35 -5.48
N VAL A 83 -7.31 27.37 -6.22
CA VAL A 83 -8.23 28.27 -6.94
C VAL A 83 -9.17 27.49 -7.87
N ASP A 84 -8.69 26.41 -8.51
CA ASP A 84 -9.50 25.57 -9.40
C ASP A 84 -10.51 24.69 -8.65
N ASP A 85 -10.20 24.28 -7.40
CA ASP A 85 -11.17 23.59 -6.52
C ASP A 85 -12.32 24.53 -6.14
N LEU A 86 -11.99 25.81 -5.86
CA LEU A 86 -12.97 26.85 -5.52
C LEU A 86 -13.80 27.28 -6.72
N ARG A 87 -13.27 27.15 -7.94
CA ARG A 87 -14.00 27.38 -9.19
C ARG A 87 -14.90 26.22 -9.58
N GLY A 88 -14.74 25.05 -8.95
CA GLY A 88 -15.43 23.82 -9.33
C GLY A 88 -14.90 23.20 -10.63
N ASP A 89 -13.76 23.66 -11.13
CA ASP A 89 -13.15 23.16 -12.37
C ASP A 89 -12.37 21.86 -12.14
N ARG A 90 -11.98 21.57 -10.89
CA ARG A 90 -11.37 20.27 -10.57
C ARG A 90 -12.44 19.20 -10.46
N ALA A 91 -12.66 18.49 -11.57
CA ALA A 91 -13.26 17.16 -11.51
C ALA A 91 -12.43 16.30 -10.53
N PRO A 92 -13.06 15.45 -9.68
CA PRO A 92 -12.31 14.55 -8.82
C PRO A 92 -11.33 13.74 -9.67
N PRO A 93 -10.16 13.34 -9.14
CA PRO A 93 -9.26 12.47 -9.88
C PRO A 93 -10.05 11.22 -10.27
N ARG A 94 -10.47 11.14 -11.53
CA ARG A 94 -10.87 9.88 -12.14
C ARG A 94 -9.63 9.03 -12.00
N GLY A 95 -9.67 8.01 -11.14
CA GLY A 95 -8.70 6.93 -11.23
C GLY A 95 -8.72 6.47 -12.68
N ASP A 96 -7.62 6.68 -13.38
CA ASP A 96 -7.49 6.31 -14.78
C ASP A 96 -7.78 4.81 -14.93
N PRO A 97 -8.76 4.36 -15.73
CA PRO A 97 -8.71 3.03 -16.30
C PRO A 97 -7.72 3.07 -17.48
N ALA A 98 -6.45 3.40 -17.21
CA ALA A 98 -5.38 3.35 -18.21
C ALA A 98 -4.86 1.91 -18.33
N GLY A 99 -5.69 1.10 -19.00
CA GLY A 99 -5.35 -0.21 -19.53
C GLY A 99 -6.15 -0.49 -20.80
N THR A 100 -6.44 0.54 -21.60
CA THR A 100 -6.85 0.34 -22.99
C THR A 100 -5.58 0.03 -23.78
N GLU A 101 -5.34 -1.25 -24.00
CA GLU A 101 -4.37 -1.70 -24.98
C GLU A 101 -4.63 -1.01 -26.33
N PRO A 102 -3.60 -0.47 -27.00
CA PRO A 102 -3.77 0.03 -28.35
C PRO A 102 -4.05 -1.16 -29.27
N ASN A 103 -5.28 -1.23 -29.78
CA ASN A 103 -5.70 -2.09 -30.87
C ASN A 103 -4.77 -1.85 -32.08
N VAL A 104 -3.87 -2.81 -32.34
CA VAL A 104 -3.00 -2.79 -33.52
C VAL A 104 -3.87 -3.13 -34.74
N PRO A 105 -3.95 -2.27 -35.77
CA PRO A 105 -4.67 -2.65 -36.98
C PRO A 105 -3.92 -3.78 -37.68
N VAL A 106 -4.61 -4.91 -37.87
CA VAL A 106 -4.11 -6.03 -38.66
C VAL A 106 -3.82 -5.54 -40.09
N GLN A 107 -2.58 -5.68 -40.55
CA GLN A 107 -2.24 -5.38 -41.93
C GLN A 107 -2.68 -6.55 -42.79
N ASP A 108 -3.67 -6.28 -43.63
CA ASP A 108 -4.15 -7.15 -44.69
C ASP A 108 -3.14 -7.16 -45.85
N GLY A 109 -2.71 -8.36 -46.26
CA GLY A 109 -2.25 -8.62 -47.62
C GLY A 109 -0.74 -8.52 -47.90
N ASP A 110 -0.01 -9.61 -47.64
CA ASP A 110 1.09 -10.01 -48.52
C ASP A 110 0.69 -11.35 -49.16
N VAL A 111 0.05 -11.25 -50.33
CA VAL A 111 -0.24 -12.37 -51.21
C VAL A 111 1.11 -12.87 -51.72
N LEU A 112 1.60 -13.96 -51.13
CA LEU A 112 2.70 -14.73 -51.71
C LEU A 112 2.20 -15.38 -52.99
N ASP A 113 2.43 -14.66 -54.08
CA ASP A 113 2.64 -15.18 -55.42
C ASP A 113 3.67 -16.32 -55.36
N ARG A 114 3.17 -17.55 -55.53
CA ARG A 114 3.98 -18.72 -55.90
C ARG A 114 3.20 -19.51 -56.94
N ASP A 115 3.32 -19.06 -58.18
CA ASP A 115 3.37 -19.95 -59.33
C ASP A 115 4.50 -20.98 -59.13
N ASP A 116 4.18 -22.27 -59.25
CA ASP A 116 4.67 -23.17 -60.31
C ASP A 116 4.33 -24.66 -59.98
N PRO A 117 4.10 -25.54 -60.98
CA PRO A 117 3.21 -26.69 -60.90
C PRO A 117 3.91 -28.06 -60.77
N GLY A 118 3.14 -29.09 -60.41
CA GLY A 118 3.59 -30.47 -60.47
C GLY A 118 2.42 -31.46 -60.35
N SER A 119 2.15 -32.14 -61.46
CA SER A 119 1.01 -33.03 -61.76
C SER A 119 0.68 -34.13 -60.74
N PRO A 120 -0.58 -34.63 -60.73
CA PRO A 120 -0.92 -35.94 -60.19
C PRO A 120 -0.93 -37.00 -61.30
N GLU A 121 -0.36 -38.18 -61.04
CA GLU A 121 -0.71 -39.39 -61.79
C GLU A 121 -0.98 -40.55 -60.81
N HIS A 122 -2.25 -40.97 -60.88
CA HIS A 122 -2.89 -42.28 -60.64
C HIS A 122 -2.23 -43.34 -59.76
#